data_AF-A0A6S7I5C7-F1
#
_entry.id   AF-A0A6S7I5C7-F1
#
_cell.length_a   1.000
_cell.length_b   1.000
_cell.length_c   1.000
_cell.angle_alpha   90.00
_cell.angle_beta   90.00
_cell.angle_gamma   90.00
#
_symmetry.space_group_name_H-M   'P 1'
#
loop_
_entity.id
_entity.type
_entity.pdbx_description
1 polymer ?
#
loop_
_entity_poly.entity_id
_entity_poly.type
_entity_poly.pdbx_seq_one_letter_code
_entity_poly.pdbx_strand_id
1 'polypeptide(L)'
;MSVSRYSCSVECSRCTKNFKSSKSMWRHMMKSHQLSIAPLEFLDENNQPVTLAKPALIESASQLNSYNMWLSTIVERVNEALHPALPGRWTQVEDPCVPDSFVLHFIARIAEETADVVSPHCVKFLTHRGLPYRLKTEKISYKVYDLTAVKNALDEQRDLELRETAAFRHFAEVDDKGKDSCFQKLSMKEKIARMKASSKIGYVEHVQVPTSRSSLVICEGEGRCTREMEIIYWPKLYTFSKQYKFQLRFFIQKCDMQ
;
A
#
# COMPACT_ATOMS: atom_id res chain seq x y z
N MET A 1 -5.80 -16.84 30.06
CA MET A 1 -4.78 -15.78 30.12
C MET A 1 -5.12 -14.70 29.11
N SER A 2 -5.51 -13.51 29.57
CA SER A 2 -5.75 -12.37 28.70
C SER A 2 -4.42 -11.92 28.09
N VAL A 3 -4.36 -11.90 26.77
CA VAL A 3 -3.19 -11.41 26.05
C VAL A 3 -3.29 -9.89 26.06
N SER A 4 -2.57 -9.25 26.98
CA SER A 4 -2.52 -7.80 27.03
C SER A 4 -1.78 -7.26 25.80
N ARG A 5 -2.45 -6.43 25.01
CA ARG A 5 -1.87 -5.72 23.87
C ARG A 5 -1.42 -4.35 24.39
N TYR A 6 -0.12 -4.10 24.39
CA TYR A 6 0.42 -2.79 24.72
C TYR A 6 0.81 -2.06 23.42
N SER A 7 0.36 -0.81 23.32
CA SER A 7 0.69 0.08 22.19
C SER A 7 1.69 1.11 22.66
N CYS A 8 2.72 1.36 21.86
CA CYS A 8 3.61 2.50 22.08
C CYS A 8 2.81 3.80 22.00
N SER A 9 3.26 4.82 22.73
CA SER A 9 2.75 6.17 22.61
C SER A 9 3.81 7.11 22.07
N VAL A 10 3.36 8.24 21.55
CA VAL A 10 4.19 9.37 21.16
C VAL A 10 3.75 10.53 22.03
N GLU A 11 4.70 11.15 22.71
CA GLU A 11 4.43 12.28 23.59
C GLU A 11 4.51 13.60 22.82
N CYS A 12 3.56 14.50 23.09
CA CYS A 12 3.62 15.87 22.58
C CYS A 12 4.67 16.68 23.37
N SER A 13 5.71 17.14 22.68
CA SER A 13 6.79 17.93 23.26
C SER A 13 6.37 19.27 23.88
N ARG A 14 5.12 19.73 23.66
CA ARG A 14 4.60 20.99 24.18
C ARG A 14 3.70 20.85 25.39
N CYS A 15 2.87 19.81 25.44
CA CYS A 15 1.87 19.65 26.50
C CYS A 15 1.84 18.26 27.13
N THR A 16 2.84 17.42 26.82
CA THR A 16 3.07 16.07 27.38
C THR A 16 1.90 15.08 27.21
N LYS A 17 0.92 15.42 26.35
CA LYS A 17 -0.15 14.50 25.99
C LYS A 17 0.39 13.34 25.17
N ASN A 18 -0.07 12.14 25.48
CA ASN A 18 0.33 10.89 24.84
C ASN A 18 -0.66 10.46 23.74
N PHE A 19 -0.14 10.02 22.60
CA PHE A 19 -0.92 9.61 21.43
C PHE A 19 -0.48 8.23 20.93
N LYS A 20 -1.42 7.41 20.45
CA LYS A 20 -1.12 6.04 19.97
C LYS A 20 -0.52 5.95 18.55
N SER A 21 -0.36 7.08 17.87
CA SER A 21 0.05 7.14 16.46
C SER A 21 0.58 8.52 16.11
N SER A 22 1.56 8.60 15.21
CA SER A 22 2.10 9.86 14.70
C SER A 22 1.00 10.78 14.12
N LYS A 23 0.07 10.26 13.32
CA LYS A 23 -1.02 11.05 12.71
C LYS A 23 -1.96 11.72 13.72
N SER A 24 -2.25 11.07 14.84
CA SER A 24 -3.10 11.65 15.88
C SER A 24 -2.36 12.75 16.65
N MET A 25 -1.07 12.53 16.90
CA MET A 25 -0.17 13.51 17.48
C MET A 25 -0.03 14.72 16.53
N TRP A 26 0.16 14.51 15.22
CA TRP A 26 0.24 15.56 14.21
C TRP A 26 -1.02 16.44 14.17
N ARG A 27 -2.19 15.81 14.09
CA ARG A 27 -3.46 16.54 14.14
C ARG A 27 -3.61 17.37 15.42
N HIS A 28 -3.13 16.86 16.55
CA HIS A 28 -3.11 17.61 17.80
C HIS A 28 -2.14 18.80 17.74
N MET A 29 -0.91 18.62 17.26
CA MET A 29 0.04 19.74 17.12
C MET A 29 -0.47 20.83 16.20
N MET A 30 -1.04 20.47 15.06
CA MET A 30 -1.63 21.44 14.13
C MET A 30 -2.79 22.21 14.78
N LYS A 31 -3.70 21.51 15.46
CA LYS A 31 -4.90 22.12 16.05
C LYS A 31 -4.62 22.90 17.33
N SER A 32 -3.77 22.39 18.21
CA SER A 32 -3.56 22.92 19.57
C SER A 32 -2.31 23.78 19.68
N HIS A 33 -1.33 23.61 18.80
CA HIS A 33 -0.02 24.27 18.88
C HIS A 33 0.38 25.03 17.61
N GLN A 34 -0.33 24.87 16.48
CA GLN A 34 -0.07 25.55 15.20
C GLN A 34 1.39 25.40 14.70
N LEU A 35 2.02 24.27 14.99
CA LEU A 35 3.43 24.00 14.66
C LEU A 35 3.56 22.75 13.79
N SER A 36 4.54 22.79 12.89
CA SER A 36 5.08 21.60 12.22
C SER A 36 5.99 20.83 13.19
N ILE A 37 6.08 19.51 13.02
CA ILE A 37 6.64 18.60 14.02
C ILE A 37 8.15 18.34 13.81
N ALA A 38 8.86 18.16 14.92
CA ALA A 38 10.13 17.47 15.06
C ALA A 38 10.01 15.94 14.82
N PRO A 39 11.13 15.21 14.62
CA PRO A 39 11.12 13.75 14.59
C PRO A 39 10.42 13.14 15.80
N LEU A 40 9.62 12.10 15.54
CA LEU A 40 8.80 11.44 16.56
C LEU A 40 9.51 10.25 17.15
N GLU A 41 9.64 10.25 18.47
CA GLU A 41 10.10 9.10 19.24
C GLU A 41 8.89 8.36 19.82
N PHE A 42 8.82 7.06 19.55
CA PHE A 42 7.84 6.18 20.17
C PHE A 42 8.38 5.74 21.53
N LEU A 43 7.56 5.87 22.56
CA LEU A 43 7.85 5.43 23.92
C LEU A 43 7.14 4.09 24.19
N ASP A 44 7.83 3.20 24.90
CA ASP A 44 7.26 1.94 25.39
C ASP A 44 6.45 2.13 26.69
N GLU A 45 6.03 1.02 27.29
CA GLU A 45 5.25 1.03 28.55
C GLU A 45 6.02 1.56 29.77
N ASN A 46 7.35 1.64 29.67
CA ASN A 46 8.24 2.16 30.71
C ASN A 46 8.75 3.57 30.38
N ASN A 47 8.09 4.26 29.42
CA ASN A 47 8.51 5.55 28.88
C ASN A 47 9.93 5.55 28.30
N GLN A 48 10.42 4.41 27.82
CA GLN A 48 11.71 4.32 27.16
C GLN A 48 11.56 4.45 25.64
N PRO A 49 12.44 5.18 24.95
CA PRO A 49 12.43 5.25 23.49
C PRO A 49 12.58 3.87 22.85
N VAL A 50 11.68 3.55 21.92
CA VAL A 50 11.74 2.33 21.13
C VAL A 50 12.79 2.49 20.04
N THR A 51 13.79 1.62 20.04
CA THR A 51 14.79 1.57 18.97
C THR A 51 14.20 0.92 17.72
N LEU A 52 13.95 1.75 16.71
CA LEU A 52 13.43 1.34 15.41
C LEU A 52 14.58 1.26 14.40
N ALA A 53 14.54 0.26 13.52
CA ALA A 53 15.46 0.19 12.39
C ALA A 53 15.21 1.39 11.47
N LYS A 54 16.30 2.05 11.07
CA LYS A 54 16.22 3.21 10.17
C LYS A 54 16.10 2.71 8.73
N PRO A 55 15.17 3.25 7.94
CA PRO A 55 15.14 3.02 6.50
C PRO A 55 16.52 3.34 5.90
N ALA A 56 16.99 2.46 5.01
CA ALA A 56 18.33 2.56 4.42
C ALA A 56 18.30 1.94 3.03
N LEU A 57 19.04 2.53 2.10
CA LEU A 57 19.17 2.02 0.74
C LEU A 57 20.14 0.83 0.69
N ILE A 58 19.88 -0.10 -0.22
CA ILE A 58 20.77 -1.20 -0.58
C ILE A 58 21.83 -0.66 -1.54
N GLU A 59 23.09 -0.77 -1.14
CA GLU A 59 24.23 -0.33 -1.96
C GLU A 59 24.80 -1.46 -2.84
N SER A 60 24.63 -2.72 -2.43
CA SER A 60 25.19 -3.87 -3.13
C SER A 60 24.34 -4.25 -4.35
N ALA A 61 24.94 -4.23 -5.55
CA ALA A 61 24.27 -4.62 -6.79
C ALA A 61 23.67 -6.04 -6.75
N SER A 62 24.35 -6.99 -6.09
CA SER A 62 23.84 -8.37 -5.96
C SER A 62 22.60 -8.45 -5.07
N GLN A 63 22.58 -7.67 -3.98
CA GLN A 63 21.40 -7.58 -3.11
C GLN A 63 20.27 -6.84 -3.83
N LEU A 64 20.57 -5.79 -4.59
CA LEU A 64 19.60 -5.03 -5.36
C LEU A 64 18.93 -5.90 -6.44
N ASN A 65 19.67 -6.79 -7.09
CA ASN A 65 19.08 -7.74 -8.04
C ASN A 65 18.08 -8.68 -7.36
N SER A 66 18.46 -9.24 -6.20
CA SER A 66 17.55 -10.10 -5.41
C SER A 66 16.33 -9.33 -4.89
N TYR A 67 16.52 -8.05 -4.54
CA TYR A 67 15.45 -7.14 -4.13
C TYR A 67 14.47 -6.87 -5.27
N ASN A 68 14.96 -6.65 -6.49
CA ASN A 68 14.11 -6.42 -7.66
C ASN A 68 13.25 -7.65 -7.98
N MET A 69 13.81 -8.87 -7.88
CA MET A 69 13.02 -10.10 -8.04
C MET A 69 11.91 -10.21 -6.98
N TRP A 70 12.22 -9.83 -5.73
CA TRP A 70 11.23 -9.78 -4.66
C TRP A 70 10.14 -8.73 -4.97
N LEU A 71 10.51 -7.53 -5.41
CA LEU A 71 9.56 -6.50 -5.84
C LEU A 71 8.65 -6.97 -6.96
N SER A 72 9.17 -7.64 -7.99
CA SER A 72 8.36 -8.16 -9.10
C SER A 72 7.30 -9.14 -8.59
N THR A 73 7.66 -9.98 -7.62
CA THR A 73 6.70 -10.88 -6.95
C THR A 73 5.62 -10.12 -6.20
N ILE A 74 5.97 -9.01 -5.53
CA ILE A 74 4.98 -8.14 -4.87
C ILE A 74 4.06 -7.48 -5.91
N VAL A 75 4.62 -6.92 -6.98
CA VAL A 75 3.87 -6.25 -8.06
C VAL A 75 2.92 -7.22 -8.75
N GLU A 76 3.37 -8.44 -9.06
CA GLU A 76 2.53 -9.50 -9.62
C GLU A 76 1.31 -9.75 -8.73
N ARG A 77 1.50 -9.96 -7.43
CA ARG A 77 0.41 -10.21 -6.49
C ARG A 77 -0.52 -9.01 -6.27
N VAL A 78 0.01 -7.79 -6.35
CA VAL A 78 -0.83 -6.57 -6.34
C VAL A 78 -1.69 -6.51 -7.59
N ASN A 79 -1.10 -6.79 -8.76
CA ASN A 79 -1.78 -6.84 -10.03
C ASN A 79 -2.86 -7.94 -10.08
N GLU A 80 -2.58 -9.13 -9.54
CA GLU A 80 -3.55 -10.22 -9.41
C GLU A 80 -4.81 -9.80 -8.64
N ALA A 81 -4.67 -8.94 -7.62
CA ALA A 81 -5.80 -8.44 -6.84
C ALA A 81 -6.82 -7.65 -7.69
N LEU A 82 -6.44 -7.19 -8.88
CA LEU A 82 -7.33 -6.55 -9.84
C LEU A 82 -8.27 -7.54 -10.54
N HIS A 83 -8.03 -8.85 -10.48
CA HIS A 83 -8.89 -9.83 -11.13
C HIS A 83 -10.36 -9.73 -10.65
N PRO A 84 -11.37 -9.81 -11.53
CA PRO A 84 -12.77 -9.59 -11.19
C PRO A 84 -13.37 -10.69 -10.30
N ALA A 85 -12.78 -11.89 -10.31
CA ALA A 85 -13.19 -12.97 -9.38
C ALA A 85 -12.82 -12.66 -7.92
N LEU A 86 -11.92 -11.69 -7.67
CA LEU A 86 -11.54 -11.27 -6.34
C LEU A 86 -12.41 -10.07 -5.89
N PRO A 87 -12.85 -10.05 -4.61
CA PRO A 87 -13.75 -9.00 -4.12
C PRO A 87 -13.06 -7.64 -4.00
N GLY A 88 -13.83 -6.56 -4.21
CA GLY A 88 -13.40 -5.19 -3.96
C GLY A 88 -13.42 -4.85 -2.48
N ARG A 89 -12.25 -4.89 -1.83
CA ARG A 89 -12.09 -4.61 -0.41
C ARG A 89 -10.63 -4.35 -0.07
N TRP A 90 -10.37 -4.15 1.22
CA TRP A 90 -9.03 -4.24 1.78
C TRP A 90 -8.45 -5.63 1.54
N THR A 91 -7.31 -5.68 0.87
CA THR A 91 -6.54 -6.88 0.58
C THR A 91 -5.12 -6.70 1.10
N GLN A 92 -4.37 -7.81 1.15
CA GLN A 92 -2.99 -7.77 1.58
C GLN A 92 -2.14 -8.79 0.82
N VAL A 93 -0.91 -8.39 0.52
CA VAL A 93 0.17 -9.28 0.08
C VAL A 93 1.08 -9.52 1.27
N GLU A 94 1.49 -10.77 1.48
CA GLU A 94 2.35 -11.16 2.59
C GLU A 94 3.57 -11.93 2.09
N ASP A 95 4.72 -11.59 2.65
CA ASP A 95 5.93 -12.40 2.59
C ASP A 95 6.34 -12.76 4.03
N PRO A 96 6.22 -14.03 4.42
CA PRO A 96 6.60 -14.46 5.77
C PRO A 96 8.12 -14.48 5.97
N CYS A 97 8.93 -14.37 4.92
CA CYS A 97 10.37 -14.57 4.98
C CYS A 97 11.11 -13.64 4.01
N VAL A 98 11.20 -12.38 4.40
CA VAL A 98 11.93 -11.35 3.65
C VAL A 98 13.19 -10.91 4.42
N PRO A 99 14.31 -10.55 3.75
CA PRO A 99 15.43 -9.85 4.37
C PRO A 99 15.03 -8.46 4.88
N ASP A 100 15.59 -8.03 6.03
CA ASP A 100 15.35 -6.69 6.61
C ASP A 100 15.69 -5.56 5.65
N SER A 101 16.85 -5.69 4.98
CA SER A 101 17.33 -4.70 4.03
C SER A 101 16.34 -4.42 2.90
N PHE A 102 15.54 -5.41 2.48
CA PHE A 102 14.57 -5.22 1.40
C PHE A 102 13.40 -4.34 1.88
N VAL A 103 12.90 -4.60 3.08
CA VAL A 103 11.79 -3.80 3.65
C VAL A 103 12.27 -2.38 3.96
N LEU A 104 13.45 -2.23 4.55
CA LEU A 104 14.03 -0.93 4.88
C LEU A 104 14.37 -0.11 3.64
N HIS A 105 14.85 -0.76 2.57
CA HIS A 105 15.07 -0.11 1.26
C HIS A 105 13.76 0.35 0.67
N PHE A 106 12.73 -0.51 0.63
CA PHE A 106 11.42 -0.13 0.10
C PHE A 106 10.81 1.08 0.85
N ILE A 107 10.92 1.11 2.17
CA ILE A 107 10.47 2.27 2.97
C ILE A 107 11.31 3.51 2.65
N ALA A 108 12.64 3.38 2.50
CA ALA A 108 13.51 4.49 2.16
C ALA A 108 13.17 5.09 0.79
N ARG A 109 12.93 4.25 -0.22
CA ARG A 109 12.55 4.68 -1.57
C ARG A 109 11.22 5.44 -1.59
N ILE A 110 10.23 4.99 -0.82
CA ILE A 110 8.97 5.73 -0.68
C ILE A 110 9.20 7.07 0.05
N ALA A 111 10.07 7.09 1.06
CA ALA A 111 10.38 8.30 1.82
C ALA A 111 11.17 9.35 1.00
N GLU A 112 11.89 8.95 -0.04
CA GLU A 112 12.52 9.89 -0.99
C GLU A 112 11.47 10.62 -1.84
N GLU A 113 10.38 9.95 -2.18
CA GLU A 113 9.26 10.51 -2.94
C GLU A 113 8.27 11.29 -2.04
N THR A 114 8.24 10.97 -0.73
CA THR A 114 7.28 11.56 0.22
C THR A 114 7.94 12.03 1.51
N ALA A 115 7.81 13.32 1.80
CA ALA A 115 8.30 13.90 3.06
C ALA A 115 7.65 13.28 4.32
N ASP A 116 6.47 12.67 4.18
CA ASP A 116 5.65 12.19 5.31
C ASP A 116 6.01 10.77 5.80
N VAL A 117 6.70 9.94 5.00
CA VAL A 117 6.88 8.50 5.30
C VAL A 117 8.13 8.19 6.14
N VAL A 118 8.95 9.19 6.45
CA VAL A 118 10.22 9.04 7.18
C VAL A 118 10.03 8.43 8.59
N SER A 119 8.83 8.51 9.17
CA SER A 119 8.53 7.95 10.50
C SER A 119 7.40 6.91 10.48
N PRO A 120 7.47 5.86 11.32
CA PRO A 120 6.39 4.90 11.42
C PRO A 120 5.13 5.58 11.96
N HIS A 121 4.00 5.12 11.43
CA HIS A 121 2.69 5.62 11.84
C HIS A 121 2.24 5.06 13.18
N CYS A 122 2.58 3.80 13.44
CA CYS A 122 2.22 3.11 14.66
C CYS A 122 3.19 1.97 14.95
N VAL A 123 3.56 1.82 16.22
CA VAL A 123 4.34 0.69 16.74
C VAL A 123 3.49 -0.01 17.82
N LYS A 124 3.33 -1.32 17.69
CA LYS A 124 2.56 -2.15 18.63
C LYS A 124 3.35 -3.38 19.04
N PHE A 125 3.20 -3.78 20.30
CA PHE A 125 3.67 -5.07 20.76
C PHE A 125 2.51 -6.06 20.79
N LEU A 126 2.67 -7.17 20.08
CA LEU A 126 1.66 -8.20 19.95
C LEU A 126 2.21 -9.52 20.48
N THR A 127 1.35 -10.26 21.17
CA THR A 127 1.72 -11.58 21.67
C THR A 127 1.30 -12.65 20.68
N HIS A 128 2.20 -13.57 20.37
CA HIS A 128 1.91 -14.73 19.54
C HIS A 128 1.88 -15.99 20.40
N ARG A 129 1.08 -16.96 19.99
CA ARG A 129 1.02 -18.28 20.64
C ARG A 129 1.89 -19.24 19.85
N GLY A 130 2.90 -19.82 20.53
CA GLY A 130 3.67 -20.95 20.02
C GLY A 130 4.87 -20.58 19.14
N LEU A 131 5.80 -21.54 19.04
CA LEU A 131 6.91 -21.50 18.09
C LEU A 131 6.38 -21.65 16.65
N PRO A 132 7.06 -21.07 15.63
CA PRO A 132 8.39 -20.45 15.67
C PRO A 132 8.40 -18.95 16.05
N TYR A 133 7.25 -18.41 16.46
CA TYR A 133 7.10 -16.99 16.76
C TYR A 133 7.62 -16.62 18.15
N ARG A 134 8.13 -15.40 18.29
CA ARG A 134 8.43 -14.83 19.60
C ARG A 134 7.13 -14.57 20.35
N LEU A 135 7.17 -14.80 21.67
CA LEU A 135 6.00 -14.58 22.53
C LEU A 135 5.53 -13.13 22.50
N LYS A 136 6.43 -12.15 22.44
CA LYS A 136 6.11 -10.72 22.25
C LYS A 136 6.92 -10.25 21.03
N THR A 137 6.22 -9.78 20.00
CA THR A 137 6.84 -9.22 18.79
C THR A 137 6.39 -7.80 18.56
N GLU A 138 7.25 -7.05 17.91
CA GLU A 138 7.00 -5.71 17.44
C GLU A 138 6.32 -5.77 16.07
N LYS A 139 5.24 -4.99 15.91
CA LYS A 139 4.55 -4.71 14.65
C LYS A 139 4.69 -3.22 14.37
N ILE A 140 5.37 -2.88 13.29
CA ILE A 140 5.56 -1.51 12.83
C ILE A 140 4.66 -1.31 11.60
N SER A 141 3.98 -0.17 11.55
CA SER A 141 3.08 0.21 10.46
C SER A 141 3.52 1.55 9.89
N TYR A 142 3.74 1.60 8.58
CA TYR A 142 3.95 2.82 7.80
C TYR A 142 2.75 2.96 6.86
N LYS A 143 2.14 4.13 6.82
CA LYS A 143 1.02 4.41 5.92
C LYS A 143 1.46 5.41 4.86
N VAL A 144 1.08 5.13 3.63
CA VAL A 144 1.38 5.94 2.46
C VAL A 144 0.06 6.32 1.82
N TYR A 145 -0.11 7.60 1.53
CA TYR A 145 -1.35 8.16 0.98
C TYR A 145 -1.17 8.68 -0.45
N ASP A 146 0.05 8.60 -0.99
CA ASP A 146 0.38 8.96 -2.36
C ASP A 146 0.60 7.70 -3.21
N LEU A 147 -0.25 7.51 -4.21
CA LEU A 147 -0.12 6.41 -5.18
C LEU A 147 1.15 6.55 -6.03
N THR A 148 1.56 7.78 -6.36
CA THR A 148 2.69 8.05 -7.25
C THR A 148 3.99 7.58 -6.60
N ALA A 149 4.21 7.95 -5.33
CA ALA A 149 5.35 7.50 -4.56
C ALA A 149 5.44 5.97 -4.43
N VAL A 150 4.30 5.33 -4.17
CA VAL A 150 4.21 3.86 -4.12
C VAL A 150 4.57 3.25 -5.46
N LYS A 151 4.02 3.80 -6.56
CA LYS A 151 4.27 3.33 -7.91
C LYS A 151 5.75 3.45 -8.26
N ASN A 152 6.35 4.62 -8.04
CA ASN A 152 7.78 4.86 -8.30
C ASN A 152 8.68 3.88 -7.52
N ALA A 153 8.33 3.55 -6.27
CA ALA A 153 9.08 2.59 -5.47
C ALA A 153 8.89 1.13 -5.96
N LEU A 154 7.70 0.76 -6.45
CA LEU A 154 7.42 -0.57 -6.99
C LEU A 154 7.95 -0.77 -8.42
N ASP A 155 8.05 0.30 -9.21
CA ASP A 155 8.60 0.33 -10.56
C ASP A 155 10.14 0.46 -10.58
N GLU A 156 10.80 0.31 -9.43
CA GLU A 156 12.27 0.20 -9.35
C GLU A 156 12.77 -1.07 -10.06
N GLN A 157 12.00 -2.16 -9.95
CA GLN A 157 12.15 -3.31 -10.84
C GLN A 157 11.55 -2.99 -12.21
N ARG A 158 12.14 -3.52 -13.29
CA ARG A 158 11.74 -3.20 -14.67
C ARG A 158 11.01 -4.35 -15.37
N ASP A 159 10.73 -5.42 -14.65
CA ASP A 159 10.19 -6.66 -15.22
C ASP A 159 8.67 -6.59 -15.39
N LEU A 160 7.98 -5.91 -14.47
CA LEU A 160 6.52 -5.81 -14.43
C LEU A 160 6.07 -4.38 -14.14
N GLU A 161 5.09 -3.87 -14.88
CA GLU A 161 4.47 -2.59 -14.56
C GLU A 161 3.41 -2.77 -13.47
N LEU A 162 3.38 -1.87 -12.48
CA LEU A 162 2.26 -1.79 -11.56
C LEU A 162 1.00 -1.29 -12.28
N ARG A 163 -0.02 -2.16 -12.35
CA ARG A 163 -1.32 -1.80 -12.93
C ARG A 163 -2.17 -1.10 -11.87
N GLU A 164 -2.53 0.15 -12.14
CA GLU A 164 -3.44 0.91 -11.26
C GLU A 164 -4.90 0.53 -11.51
N THR A 165 -5.24 0.22 -12.77
CA THR A 165 -6.59 -0.14 -13.19
C THR A 165 -6.56 -1.27 -14.19
N ALA A 166 -7.56 -2.15 -14.12
CA ALA A 166 -7.80 -3.16 -15.14
C ALA A 166 -9.30 -3.27 -15.41
N ALA A 167 -9.67 -3.47 -16.68
CA ALA A 167 -11.05 -3.63 -17.11
C ALA A 167 -11.28 -5.04 -17.62
N PHE A 168 -12.46 -5.56 -17.34
CA PHE A 168 -12.79 -6.96 -17.62
C PHE A 168 -14.14 -7.06 -18.29
N ARG A 169 -14.26 -8.02 -19.20
CA ARG A 169 -15.52 -8.54 -19.69
C ARG A 169 -15.69 -9.95 -19.14
N HIS A 170 -16.61 -10.10 -18.20
CA HIS A 170 -16.74 -11.28 -17.36
C HIS A 170 -15.45 -11.54 -16.56
N PHE A 171 -14.58 -12.44 -17.05
CA PHE A 171 -13.30 -12.78 -16.43
C PHE A 171 -12.10 -12.55 -17.37
N ALA A 172 -12.35 -12.15 -18.61
CA ALA A 172 -11.29 -11.82 -19.57
C ALA A 172 -10.93 -10.34 -19.43
N GLU A 173 -9.64 -10.06 -19.29
CA GLU A 173 -9.13 -8.68 -19.35
C GLU A 173 -9.33 -8.13 -20.75
N VAL A 174 -9.82 -6.89 -20.83
CA VAL A 174 -10.05 -6.19 -22.09
C VAL A 174 -9.31 -4.86 -22.06
N ASP A 175 -8.76 -4.46 -23.21
CA ASP A 175 -8.12 -3.17 -23.38
C ASP A 175 -9.09 -2.03 -23.05
N ASP A 176 -8.88 -1.36 -21.91
CA ASP A 176 -9.61 -0.17 -21.53
C ASP A 176 -9.07 1.08 -22.23
N LYS A 177 -8.90 1.01 -23.56
CA LYS A 177 -8.62 2.17 -24.42
C LYS A 177 -9.77 3.20 -24.39
N GLY A 178 -10.83 2.90 -23.63
CA GLY A 178 -12.04 3.69 -23.45
C GLY A 178 -11.86 5.03 -22.76
N LYS A 179 -10.79 5.26 -21.97
CA LYS A 179 -10.53 6.58 -21.35
C LYS A 179 -10.19 7.67 -22.37
N ASP A 180 -9.50 7.31 -23.46
CA ASP A 180 -9.10 8.25 -24.52
C ASP A 180 -9.87 8.07 -25.83
N SER A 181 -10.61 6.99 -25.98
CA SER A 181 -11.47 6.84 -27.15
C SER A 181 -12.62 7.87 -27.07
N CYS A 182 -12.69 8.73 -28.10
CA CYS A 182 -13.80 9.64 -28.40
C CYS A 182 -15.20 9.00 -28.18
N PHE A 183 -15.31 7.66 -28.23
CA PHE A 183 -16.51 6.86 -27.99
C PHE A 183 -17.19 7.05 -26.62
N GLN A 184 -16.46 7.32 -25.53
CA GLN A 184 -17.10 7.56 -24.23
C GLN A 184 -17.73 8.96 -24.12
N LYS A 185 -17.21 9.95 -24.86
CA LYS A 185 -17.76 11.32 -24.94
C LYS A 185 -18.96 11.45 -25.90
N LEU A 186 -19.27 10.41 -26.68
CA LEU A 186 -20.41 10.40 -27.58
C LEU A 186 -21.71 10.19 -26.78
N SER A 187 -22.72 10.99 -27.10
CA SER A 187 -24.10 10.76 -26.65
C SER A 187 -24.61 9.39 -27.14
N MET A 188 -25.64 8.87 -26.48
CA MET A 188 -26.23 7.56 -26.83
C MET A 188 -26.65 7.48 -28.31
N LYS A 189 -27.12 8.59 -28.88
CA LYS A 189 -27.45 8.68 -30.32
C LYS A 189 -26.23 8.54 -31.22
N GLU A 190 -25.11 9.17 -30.87
CA GLU A 190 -23.88 9.11 -31.65
C GLU A 190 -23.22 7.73 -31.57
N LYS A 191 -23.31 7.06 -30.42
CA LYS A 191 -22.88 5.66 -30.28
C LYS A 191 -23.66 4.74 -31.21
N ILE A 192 -24.98 4.90 -31.29
CA ILE A 192 -25.86 4.13 -32.18
C ILE A 192 -25.56 4.45 -33.65
N ALA A 193 -25.37 5.72 -34.00
CA ALA A 193 -25.06 6.13 -35.38
C ALA A 193 -23.72 5.56 -35.86
N ARG A 194 -22.70 5.58 -34.99
CA ARG A 194 -21.38 5.04 -35.31
C ARG A 194 -21.40 3.52 -35.44
N MET A 195 -22.12 2.81 -34.56
CA MET A 195 -22.35 1.36 -34.72
C MET A 195 -23.06 1.00 -36.03
N LYS A 196 -24.06 1.79 -36.45
CA LYS A 196 -24.76 1.61 -37.72
C LYS A 196 -23.91 1.96 -38.95
N ALA A 197 -22.92 2.84 -38.81
CA ALA A 197 -21.99 3.17 -39.88
C ALA A 197 -20.91 2.09 -40.03
N SER A 198 -20.41 1.55 -38.92
CA SER A 198 -19.40 0.49 -38.88
C SER A 198 -19.92 -0.85 -39.42
N SER A 199 -21.22 -1.13 -39.33
CA SER A 199 -21.81 -2.36 -39.88
C SER A 199 -21.87 -2.41 -41.42
N LYS A 200 -21.57 -1.30 -42.12
CA LYS A 200 -21.51 -1.24 -43.59
C LYS A 200 -20.12 -1.49 -44.18
N ILE A 201 -19.08 -1.44 -43.36
CA ILE A 201 -17.68 -1.64 -43.77
C ILE A 201 -17.24 -2.88 -43.00
N GLY A 202 -17.06 -4.02 -43.68
CA GLY A 202 -16.94 -5.38 -43.10
C GLY A 202 -15.75 -5.67 -42.17
N TYR A 203 -15.27 -4.69 -41.42
CA TYR A 203 -14.27 -4.83 -40.38
C TYR A 203 -14.83 -4.19 -39.08
N VAL A 204 -15.69 -4.94 -38.39
CA VAL A 204 -16.10 -4.57 -37.04
C VAL A 204 -15.02 -5.08 -36.10
N GLU A 205 -14.06 -4.22 -35.80
CA GLU A 205 -13.27 -4.38 -34.59
C GLU A 205 -14.27 -4.29 -33.43
N HIS A 206 -14.71 -5.45 -32.92
CA HIS A 206 -15.67 -5.52 -31.84
C HIS A 206 -15.01 -4.90 -30.60
N VAL A 207 -15.26 -3.60 -30.39
CA VAL A 207 -14.90 -2.91 -29.15
C VAL A 207 -15.60 -3.65 -28.02
N GLN A 208 -14.86 -4.50 -27.31
CA GLN A 208 -15.40 -5.27 -26.20
C GLN A 208 -15.65 -4.29 -25.06
N VAL A 209 -16.92 -3.98 -24.82
CA VAL A 209 -17.32 -3.12 -23.71
C VAL A 209 -17.01 -3.87 -22.41
N PRO A 210 -16.23 -3.28 -21.47
CA PRO A 210 -15.97 -3.93 -20.19
C PRO A 210 -17.26 -3.99 -19.38
N THR A 211 -17.47 -5.11 -18.69
CA THR A 211 -18.59 -5.29 -17.75
C THR A 211 -18.21 -4.90 -16.34
N SER A 212 -16.92 -4.86 -16.02
CA SER A 212 -16.43 -4.44 -14.71
C SER A 212 -15.05 -3.79 -14.82
N ARG A 213 -14.73 -2.96 -13.82
CA ARG A 213 -13.43 -2.31 -13.68
C ARG A 213 -12.93 -2.46 -12.25
N SER A 214 -11.66 -2.74 -12.12
CA SER A 214 -10.93 -2.79 -10.86
C SER A 214 -9.92 -1.65 -10.81
N SER A 215 -9.77 -1.02 -9.66
CA SER A 215 -8.76 0.02 -9.45
C SER A 215 -8.10 -0.09 -8.08
N LEU A 216 -6.77 0.01 -8.06
CA LEU A 216 -5.98 0.28 -6.87
C LEU A 216 -6.22 1.73 -6.45
N VAL A 217 -6.69 1.94 -5.22
CA VAL A 217 -6.99 3.28 -4.71
C VAL A 217 -6.10 3.56 -3.51
N ILE A 218 -5.24 4.56 -3.66
CA ILE A 218 -4.42 5.13 -2.58
C ILE A 218 -4.63 6.63 -2.61
N CYS A 219 -5.22 7.18 -1.56
CA CYS A 219 -5.46 8.61 -1.42
C CYS A 219 -5.68 9.00 0.05
N GLU A 220 -5.25 10.21 0.39
CA GLU A 220 -5.73 10.87 1.59
C GLU A 220 -7.19 11.30 1.36
N GLY A 221 -8.08 10.88 2.25
CA GLY A 221 -9.51 11.20 2.21
C GLY A 221 -10.02 11.45 3.61
N GLU A 222 -11.27 11.92 3.73
CA GLU A 222 -11.85 12.21 5.03
C GLU A 222 -12.48 10.97 5.70
N GLY A 223 -12.19 10.76 6.98
CA GLY A 223 -12.83 9.73 7.80
C GLY A 223 -12.68 8.32 7.25
N ARG A 224 -13.81 7.71 6.85
CA ARG A 224 -13.84 6.34 6.30
C ARG A 224 -13.51 6.27 4.81
N CYS A 225 -13.31 7.41 4.16
CA CYS A 225 -12.95 7.49 2.74
C CYS A 225 -11.44 7.49 2.49
N THR A 226 -10.64 7.63 3.54
CA THR A 226 -9.18 7.48 3.44
C THR A 226 -8.82 6.09 2.92
N ARG A 227 -7.91 6.02 1.94
CA ARG A 227 -7.38 4.77 1.41
C ARG A 227 -5.86 4.84 1.45
N GLU A 228 -5.25 4.38 2.53
CA GLU A 228 -3.81 4.19 2.58
C GLU A 228 -3.37 2.91 1.87
N MET A 229 -2.10 2.88 1.44
CA MET A 229 -1.31 1.66 1.47
C MET A 229 -0.58 1.58 2.82
N GLU A 230 -0.68 0.43 3.50
CA GLU A 230 0.00 0.19 4.76
C GLU A 230 1.10 -0.86 4.57
N ILE A 231 2.34 -0.45 4.81
CA ILE A 231 3.49 -1.34 4.94
C ILE A 231 3.54 -1.79 6.40
N ILE A 232 3.39 -3.09 6.61
CA ILE A 232 3.44 -3.72 7.91
C ILE A 232 4.72 -4.53 8.01
N TYR A 233 5.57 -4.14 8.94
CA TYR A 233 6.86 -4.75 9.15
C TYR A 233 6.95 -5.40 10.53
N TRP A 234 7.45 -6.64 10.57
CA TRP A 234 7.61 -7.42 11.79
C TRP A 234 9.10 -7.77 11.99
N PRO A 235 9.91 -6.86 12.57
CA PRO A 235 11.36 -7.03 12.66
C PRO A 235 11.79 -8.18 13.58
N LYS A 236 10.94 -8.61 14.51
CA LYS A 236 11.31 -9.54 15.59
C LYS A 236 10.33 -10.69 15.71
N LEU A 237 9.70 -11.08 14.60
CA LEU A 237 8.64 -12.09 14.63
C LEU A 237 9.18 -13.48 14.97
N TYR A 238 10.28 -13.89 14.35
CA TYR A 238 10.82 -15.24 14.50
C TYR A 238 11.86 -15.31 15.62
N THR A 239 11.85 -16.43 16.35
CA THR A 239 12.75 -16.63 17.49
C THR A 239 14.17 -17.01 17.03
N PHE A 240 14.29 -17.81 15.97
CA PHE A 240 15.53 -18.51 15.61
C PHE A 240 16.12 -18.14 14.24
N SER A 241 15.46 -17.30 13.46
CA SER A 241 15.93 -16.88 12.13
C SER A 241 16.12 -15.37 12.06
N LYS A 242 17.10 -14.94 11.25
CA LYS A 242 17.24 -13.54 10.80
C LYS A 242 16.30 -13.26 9.61
N GLN A 243 15.08 -13.79 9.70
CA GLN A 243 14.05 -13.60 8.70
C GLN A 243 12.98 -12.71 9.30
N TYR A 244 12.31 -11.99 8.43
CA TYR A 244 11.35 -10.98 8.81
C TYR A 244 10.07 -11.20 8.04
N LYS A 245 8.97 -10.71 8.59
CA LYS A 245 7.68 -10.75 7.90
C LYS A 245 7.31 -9.37 7.41
N PHE A 246 6.94 -9.31 6.14
CA PHE A 246 6.42 -8.14 5.47
C PHE A 246 4.97 -8.39 5.07
N GLN A 247 4.13 -7.36 5.21
CA GLN A 247 2.81 -7.36 4.63
C GLN A 247 2.53 -5.99 4.02
N LEU A 248 1.99 -5.98 2.81
CA LEU A 248 1.52 -4.80 2.12
C LEU A 248 -0.01 -4.84 2.07
N ARG A 249 -0.68 -3.94 2.79
CA ARG A 249 -2.14 -3.86 2.80
C ARG A 249 -2.61 -2.67 1.98
N PHE A 250 -3.58 -2.88 1.10
CA PHE A 250 -4.11 -1.85 0.20
C PHE A 250 -5.58 -2.11 -0.11
N PHE A 251 -6.25 -1.15 -0.75
CA PHE A 251 -7.66 -1.25 -1.10
C PHE A 251 -7.85 -1.37 -2.60
N ILE A 252 -8.65 -2.35 -3.03
CA ILE A 252 -9.10 -2.46 -4.41
C ILE A 252 -10.58 -2.07 -4.48
N GLN A 253 -10.86 -1.08 -5.32
CA GLN A 253 -12.23 -0.72 -5.69
C GLN A 253 -12.65 -1.54 -6.91
N LYS A 254 -13.89 -2.04 -6.90
CA LYS A 254 -14.51 -2.71 -8.05
C LYS A 254 -15.77 -1.95 -8.41
N CYS A 255 -15.99 -1.74 -9.70
CA CYS A 255 -17.17 -1.10 -10.24
C CYS A 255 -17.72 -1.96 -11.37
N ASP A 256 -19.01 -2.31 -11.29
CA ASP A 256 -19.73 -2.91 -12.41
C ASP A 256 -20.09 -1.80 -13.40
N MET A 257 -19.93 -2.10 -14.69
CA MET A 257 -20.27 -1.19 -15.78
C MET A 257 -21.59 -1.67 -16.39
N GLN A 258 -22.66 -0.91 -16.15
CA GLN A 258 -24.00 -1.15 -16.70
C GLN A 258 -24.12 -0.62 -18.13
#